data_AF-A0A3D4BW20-F1
#
_entry.id   AF-A0A3D4BW20-F1
#
_cell.length_a   1.000
_cell.length_b   1.000
_cell.length_c   1.000
_cell.angle_alpha   90.00
_cell.angle_beta   90.00
_cell.angle_gamma   90.00
#
_symmetry.space_group_name_H-M   'P 1'
#
loop_
_entity.id
_entity.type
_entity.pdbx_description
1 polymer ?
#
loop_
_entity_poly.entity_id
_entity_poly.type
_entity_poly.pdbx_seq_one_letter_code
_entity_poly.pdbx_strand_id
1 'polypeptide(L)'
;GTMEAEGMDERSPELMELSKKPGPVLRAAFWGMNLPWTLGLSTCIGIYLMFSPAIFNLSQWGAHIFHLGGALVVVASVIAMGEIVRIGRYLNLLIGLALAALPWFLAGSSTAGNINGLIAAICVMALSIPVGKRQEKFGYWERWIK
;
A
#
# COMPACT_ATOMS: atom_id res chain seq x y z
N GLY A 1 46.51 1.14 -2.31
CA GLY A 1 45.20 0.58 -2.63
C GLY A 1 44.66 1.35 -3.80
N THR A 2 44.48 0.69 -4.93
CA THR A 2 43.93 1.27 -6.15
C THR A 2 42.49 1.70 -5.88
N MET A 3 42.17 2.94 -6.22
CA MET A 3 40.78 3.42 -6.20
C MET A 3 39.99 2.56 -7.18
N GLU A 4 39.13 1.70 -6.65
CA GLU A 4 38.10 1.07 -7.47
C GLU A 4 37.21 2.20 -7.97
N ALA A 5 37.11 2.30 -9.30
CA ALA A 5 36.19 3.21 -9.95
C ALA A 5 34.79 2.92 -9.39
N GLU A 6 34.26 3.84 -8.59
CA GLU A 6 32.82 3.96 -8.37
C GLU A 6 32.20 4.02 -9.76
N GLY A 7 31.67 2.89 -10.22
CA GLY A 7 30.87 2.83 -11.42
C GLY A 7 29.77 3.86 -11.23
N MET A 8 29.84 4.93 -12.01
CA MET A 8 28.81 5.96 -12.04
C MET A 8 27.48 5.24 -12.18
N ASP A 9 26.67 5.28 -11.12
CA ASP A 9 25.36 4.63 -11.11
C ASP A 9 24.45 5.40 -12.07
N GLU A 10 24.48 5.02 -13.35
CA GLU A 10 23.65 5.56 -14.44
C GLU A 10 22.14 5.46 -14.15
N ARG A 11 21.73 4.78 -13.08
CA ARG A 11 20.32 4.53 -12.71
C ARG A 11 19.65 5.70 -12.00
N SER A 12 20.41 6.63 -11.43
CA SER A 12 19.86 7.76 -10.69
C SER A 12 19.84 8.99 -11.59
N PRO A 13 18.68 9.38 -12.16
CA PRO A 13 18.60 10.67 -12.85
C PRO A 13 19.00 11.77 -11.87
N GLU A 14 19.87 12.69 -12.30
CA GLU A 14 20.27 13.83 -11.48
C GLU A 14 19.00 14.52 -10.95
N LEU A 15 18.92 14.71 -9.62
CA LEU A 15 17.76 15.34 -8.95
C LEU A 15 17.38 16.70 -9.57
N MET A 16 18.30 17.32 -10.32
CA MET A 16 18.15 18.57 -11.05
C MET A 16 17.22 18.48 -12.29
N GLU A 17 16.89 17.28 -12.78
CA GLU A 17 15.95 17.04 -13.90
C GLU A 17 14.50 16.76 -13.45
N LEU A 18 14.23 16.71 -12.13
CA LEU A 18 12.91 16.39 -11.55
C LEU A 18 11.77 17.28 -12.09
N SER A 19 12.04 18.56 -12.35
CA SER A 19 11.03 19.50 -12.83
C SER A 19 10.76 19.43 -14.34
N LYS A 20 11.68 18.84 -15.11
CA LYS A 20 11.64 18.88 -16.59
C LYS A 20 10.96 17.66 -17.21
N LYS A 21 10.99 16.50 -16.54
CA LYS A 21 10.48 15.23 -17.09
C LYS A 21 9.84 14.35 -15.99
N PRO A 22 8.60 14.62 -15.55
CA PRO A 22 7.97 13.87 -14.46
C PRO A 22 7.69 12.40 -14.80
N GLY A 23 7.41 12.08 -16.08
CA GLY A 23 7.13 10.71 -16.53
C GLY A 23 8.30 9.73 -16.35
N PRO A 24 9.51 10.04 -16.85
CA PRO A 24 10.70 9.22 -16.65
C PRO A 24 11.08 9.00 -15.17
N VAL A 25 10.86 10.01 -14.32
CA VAL A 25 11.11 9.91 -12.87
C VAL A 25 10.14 8.95 -12.20
N LEU A 26 8.84 9.07 -12.48
CA LEU A 26 7.84 8.13 -11.96
C LEU A 26 8.16 6.70 -12.42
N ARG A 27 8.54 6.53 -13.69
CA ARG A 27 8.95 5.24 -14.22
C ARG A 27 10.18 4.68 -13.52
N ALA A 28 11.19 5.51 -13.22
CA ALA A 28 12.39 5.10 -12.47
C ALA A 28 12.05 4.71 -11.02
N ALA A 29 11.17 5.47 -10.35
CA ALA A 29 10.70 5.14 -9.01
C ALA A 29 9.95 3.79 -8.96
N PHE A 30 9.15 3.49 -9.98
CA PHE A 30 8.46 2.21 -10.11
C PHE A 30 9.34 1.06 -10.61
N TRP A 31 10.47 1.33 -11.29
CA TRP A 31 11.39 0.30 -11.79
C TRP A 31 12.19 -0.37 -10.67
N GLY A 32 12.52 0.37 -9.61
CA GLY A 32 13.17 -0.20 -8.41
C GLY A 32 12.25 -1.00 -7.49
N MET A 33 10.94 -1.03 -7.77
CA MET A 33 9.93 -1.68 -6.94
C MET A 33 9.38 -2.91 -7.66
N ASN A 34 9.47 -4.08 -7.03
CA ASN A 34 8.60 -5.19 -7.38
C ASN A 34 7.16 -4.75 -7.06
N LEU A 35 6.39 -4.21 -8.02
CA LEU A 35 4.98 -3.85 -7.83
C LEU A 35 4.10 -5.09 -7.95
N PRO A 36 3.73 -5.78 -6.86
CA PRO A 36 2.68 -6.79 -6.94
C PRO A 36 1.38 -6.06 -7.26
N TRP A 37 0.75 -6.47 -8.37
CA TRP A 37 -0.55 -5.95 -8.78
C TRP A 37 -1.60 -6.04 -7.67
N THR A 38 -1.47 -7.01 -6.76
CA THR A 38 -2.37 -7.16 -5.60
C THR A 38 -2.28 -5.98 -4.63
N LEU A 39 -1.08 -5.49 -4.30
CA LEU A 39 -0.93 -4.31 -3.43
C LEU A 39 -1.27 -3.02 -4.16
N GLY A 40 -1.04 -2.96 -5.47
CA GLY A 40 -1.54 -1.86 -6.30
C GLY A 40 -3.07 -1.76 -6.20
N LEU A 41 -3.77 -2.89 -6.30
CA LEU A 41 -5.22 -2.94 -6.16
C LEU A 41 -5.67 -2.62 -4.72
N SER A 42 -5.00 -3.14 -3.69
CA SER A 42 -5.27 -2.77 -2.30
C SER A 42 -5.12 -1.26 -2.06
N THR A 43 -4.14 -0.63 -2.69
CA THR A 43 -3.94 0.83 -2.63
C THR A 43 -5.12 1.57 -3.22
N CYS A 44 -5.59 1.18 -4.41
CA CYS A 44 -6.78 1.76 -5.02
C CYS A 44 -8.03 1.59 -4.15
N ILE A 45 -8.22 0.42 -3.53
CA ILE A 45 -9.33 0.17 -2.61
C ILE A 45 -9.23 1.06 -1.36
N GLY A 46 -8.02 1.25 -0.81
CA GLY A 46 -7.78 2.16 0.30
C GLY A 46 -8.17 3.61 -0.03
N ILE A 47 -7.80 4.10 -1.21
CA ILE A 47 -8.22 5.42 -1.71
C ILE A 47 -9.74 5.48 -1.83
N TYR A 48 -10.38 4.46 -2.44
CA TYR A 48 -11.84 4.39 -2.53
C TYR A 48 -12.51 4.45 -1.16
N LEU A 49 -12.01 3.72 -0.17
CA LEU A 49 -12.54 3.75 1.19
C LEU A 49 -12.49 5.15 1.79
N MET A 50 -11.45 5.94 1.51
CA MET A 50 -11.39 7.33 1.95
C MET A 50 -12.48 8.22 1.34
N PHE A 51 -13.02 7.89 0.17
CA PHE A 51 -14.13 8.65 -0.45
C PHE A 51 -15.51 8.07 -0.16
N SER A 52 -15.57 6.81 0.26
CA SER A 52 -16.83 6.11 0.53
C SER A 52 -17.78 6.82 1.50
N PRO A 53 -17.34 7.53 2.57
CA PRO A 53 -18.26 8.23 3.46
C PRO A 53 -19.12 9.28 2.75
N ALA A 54 -18.56 9.95 1.72
CA ALA A 54 -19.28 10.95 0.94
C ALA A 54 -20.37 10.32 0.06
N ILE A 55 -20.15 9.09 -0.42
CA ILE A 55 -21.10 8.34 -1.25
C ILE A 55 -22.28 7.84 -0.41
N PHE A 56 -22.00 7.37 0.81
CA PHE A 56 -23.00 6.75 1.69
C PHE A 56 -23.60 7.68 2.74
N ASN A 57 -23.26 8.97 2.73
CA ASN A 57 -23.71 9.99 3.69
C ASN A 57 -23.57 9.52 5.16
N LEU A 58 -22.38 9.00 5.51
CA LEU A 58 -22.11 8.47 6.85
C LEU A 58 -22.02 9.58 7.90
N SER A 59 -22.34 9.26 9.16
CA SER A 59 -22.09 10.14 10.30
C SER A 59 -20.59 10.44 10.46
N GLN A 60 -20.25 11.53 11.16
CA GLN A 60 -18.87 11.96 11.42
C GLN A 60 -17.98 10.82 11.95
N TRP A 61 -18.46 10.07 12.95
CA TRP A 61 -17.73 8.96 13.54
C TRP A 61 -17.53 7.79 12.58
N GLY A 62 -18.56 7.44 11.79
CA GLY A 62 -18.46 6.41 10.75
C GLY A 62 -17.47 6.81 9.66
N ALA A 63 -17.48 8.07 9.25
CA ALA A 63 -16.58 8.61 8.24
C ALA A 63 -15.10 8.52 8.67
N HIS A 64 -14.79 8.85 9.93
CA HIS A 64 -13.41 8.80 10.44
C HIS A 64 -12.76 7.41 10.31
N ILE A 65 -13.51 6.33 10.55
CA ILE A 65 -13.00 4.97 10.39
C ILE A 65 -12.57 4.70 8.96
N PHE A 66 -13.42 5.06 7.99
CA PHE A 66 -13.16 4.79 6.58
C PHE A 66 -12.05 5.67 6.02
N HIS A 67 -11.97 6.94 6.42
CA HIS A 67 -10.84 7.81 6.07
C HIS A 67 -9.52 7.29 6.64
N LEU A 68 -9.48 7.02 7.95
CA LEU A 68 -8.26 6.56 8.62
C LEU A 68 -7.84 5.17 8.14
N GLY A 69 -8.77 4.22 8.13
CA GLY A 69 -8.50 2.86 7.68
C GLY A 69 -8.10 2.80 6.21
N GLY A 70 -8.76 3.57 5.34
CA GLY A 70 -8.38 3.69 3.94
C GLY A 70 -6.95 4.25 3.76
N ALA A 71 -6.59 5.30 4.50
CA ALA A 71 -5.24 5.86 4.49
C ALA A 71 -4.18 4.86 5.00
N LEU A 72 -4.48 4.12 6.07
CA LEU A 72 -3.59 3.08 6.59
C LEU A 72 -3.38 1.95 5.59
N VAL A 73 -4.42 1.50 4.89
CA VAL A 73 -4.30 0.50 3.81
C VAL A 73 -3.40 1.01 2.70
N VAL A 74 -3.54 2.27 2.28
CA VAL A 74 -2.67 2.89 1.26
C VAL A 74 -1.21 2.86 1.70
N VAL A 75 -0.92 3.39 2.88
CA VAL A 75 0.46 3.48 3.40
C VAL A 75 1.07 2.08 3.57
N ALA A 76 0.36 1.16 4.23
CA ALA A 76 0.86 -0.19 4.44
C ALA A 76 1.07 -0.95 3.12
N SER A 77 0.17 -0.78 2.14
CA SER A 77 0.31 -1.40 0.81
C SER A 77 1.50 -0.86 0.05
N VAL A 78 1.71 0.46 0.03
CA VAL A 78 2.83 1.11 -0.67
C VAL A 78 4.16 0.72 -0.03
N ILE A 79 4.26 0.75 1.31
CA ILE A 79 5.46 0.32 2.02
C ILE A 79 5.76 -1.15 1.70
N ALA A 80 4.76 -2.03 1.78
CA ALA A 80 4.94 -3.47 1.55
C ALA A 80 5.32 -3.88 0.10
N MET A 81 5.36 -2.93 -0.85
CA MET A 81 5.95 -3.14 -2.17
C MET A 81 7.47 -3.26 -2.11
N GLY A 82 8.12 -2.70 -1.08
CA GLY A 82 9.55 -2.90 -0.83
C GLY A 82 9.86 -4.35 -0.42
N GLU A 83 10.91 -4.94 -0.98
CA GLU A 83 11.24 -6.35 -0.77
C GLU A 83 11.59 -6.69 0.68
N ILE A 84 12.26 -5.77 1.38
CA ILE A 84 12.66 -5.92 2.80
C ILE A 84 11.43 -5.86 3.72
N VAL A 85 10.48 -5.00 3.39
CA VAL A 85 9.27 -4.73 4.19
C VAL A 85 8.05 -5.50 3.69
N ARG A 86 8.27 -6.52 2.86
CA ARG A 86 7.23 -7.32 2.22
C ARG A 86 6.31 -8.01 3.23
N ILE A 87 6.82 -8.30 4.44
CA ILE A 87 6.04 -8.82 5.57
C ILE A 87 4.99 -7.82 6.09
N GLY A 88 5.19 -6.53 5.83
CA GLY A 88 4.26 -5.45 6.17
C GLY A 88 2.86 -5.62 5.53
N ARG A 89 2.74 -6.44 4.49
CA ARG A 89 1.43 -6.82 3.90
C ARG A 89 0.44 -7.37 4.93
N TYR A 90 0.91 -8.05 5.98
CA TYR A 90 0.04 -8.62 7.00
C TYR A 90 -0.59 -7.55 7.90
N LEU A 91 -0.05 -6.33 7.93
CA LEU A 91 -0.72 -5.20 8.59
C LEU A 91 -2.07 -4.90 7.93
N ASN A 92 -2.19 -5.07 6.60
CA ASN A 92 -3.46 -4.92 5.92
C ASN A 92 -4.51 -5.95 6.37
N LEU A 93 -4.09 -7.12 6.91
CA LEU A 93 -5.04 -8.07 7.51
C LEU A 93 -5.64 -7.51 8.79
N LEU A 94 -4.81 -6.92 9.65
CA LEU A 94 -5.27 -6.30 10.89
C LEU A 94 -6.13 -5.07 10.61
N ILE A 95 -5.69 -4.21 9.68
CA ILE A 95 -6.45 -3.02 9.28
C ILE A 95 -7.78 -3.43 8.63
N GLY A 96 -7.77 -4.44 7.74
CA GLY A 96 -8.98 -4.98 7.12
C GLY A 96 -9.95 -5.54 8.15
N LEU A 97 -9.46 -6.29 9.15
CA LEU A 97 -10.29 -6.80 10.24
C LEU A 97 -10.93 -5.66 11.04
N ALA A 98 -10.17 -4.62 11.37
CA ALA A 98 -10.69 -3.44 12.05
C ALA A 98 -11.76 -2.71 11.22
N LEU A 99 -11.54 -2.52 9.91
CA LEU A 99 -12.51 -1.94 8.99
C LEU A 99 -13.78 -2.77 8.84
N ALA A 100 -13.66 -4.10 8.90
CA ALA A 100 -14.81 -5.01 8.83
C ALA A 100 -15.67 -4.98 10.10
N ALA A 101 -15.05 -4.77 11.27
CA ALA A 101 -15.71 -4.87 12.57
C ALA A 101 -16.19 -3.52 13.13
N LEU A 102 -15.32 -2.49 13.17
CA LEU A 102 -15.57 -1.24 13.88
C LEU A 102 -16.86 -0.48 13.45
N PRO A 103 -17.22 -0.39 12.15
CA PRO A 103 -18.41 0.34 11.73
C PRO A 103 -19.73 -0.21 12.30
N TRP A 104 -19.78 -1.50 12.70
CA TRP A 104 -20.96 -2.13 13.28
C TRP A 104 -21.20 -1.74 14.75
N PHE A 105 -20.16 -1.27 15.45
CA PHE A 105 -20.23 -0.90 16.85
C PHE A 105 -20.46 0.61 17.06
N LEU A 106 -20.41 1.41 16.00
CA LEU A 106 -20.53 2.87 16.09
C LEU A 106 -21.88 3.37 15.58
N ALA A 107 -22.49 4.25 16.37
CA ALA A 107 -23.78 4.84 16.05
C ALA A 107 -23.70 5.77 14.81
N GLY A 108 -24.70 5.69 13.94
CA GLY A 108 -24.82 6.55 12.75
C GLY A 108 -24.14 6.04 11.49
N SER A 109 -23.76 4.76 11.44
CA SER A 109 -23.34 4.12 10.20
C SER A 109 -24.54 3.66 9.37
N SER A 110 -24.50 3.90 8.06
CA SER A 110 -25.50 3.37 7.12
C SER A 110 -25.25 1.88 6.91
N THR A 111 -26.29 1.04 6.96
CA THR A 111 -26.19 -0.40 6.67
C THR A 111 -25.53 -0.66 5.32
N ALA A 112 -25.87 0.13 4.30
CA ALA A 112 -25.26 0.03 2.97
C ALA A 112 -23.75 0.36 3.01
N GLY A 113 -23.36 1.40 3.77
CA GLY A 113 -21.97 1.76 3.97
C GLY A 113 -21.17 0.70 4.72
N ASN A 114 -21.77 0.05 5.73
CA ASN A 114 -21.13 -1.04 6.48
C ASN A 114 -20.90 -2.27 5.61
N ILE A 115 -21.88 -2.65 4.79
CA ILE A 115 -21.73 -3.77 3.85
C ILE A 115 -20.66 -3.45 2.81
N ASN A 116 -20.67 -2.25 2.23
CA ASN A 116 -19.63 -1.81 1.31
C ASN A 116 -18.23 -1.84 1.96
N GLY A 117 -18.12 -1.33 3.19
CA GLY A 117 -16.90 -1.38 3.98
C GLY A 117 -16.40 -2.79 4.24
N LEU A 118 -17.30 -3.71 4.58
CA LEU A 118 -17.01 -5.13 4.80
C LEU A 118 -16.48 -5.79 3.53
N ILE A 119 -17.12 -5.56 2.38
CA ILE A 119 -16.67 -6.10 1.08
C ILE A 119 -15.27 -5.58 0.76
N ALA A 120 -15.06 -4.27 0.86
CA ALA A 120 -13.76 -3.65 0.60
C ALA A 120 -12.67 -4.18 1.56
N ALA A 121 -12.98 -4.35 2.84
CA ALA A 121 -12.08 -4.94 3.84
C ALA A 121 -11.70 -6.38 3.48
N ILE A 122 -12.67 -7.22 3.10
CA ILE A 122 -12.42 -8.59 2.65
C ILE A 122 -11.51 -8.59 1.41
N CYS A 123 -11.77 -7.72 0.43
CA CYS A 123 -10.92 -7.60 -0.74
C CYS A 123 -9.48 -7.21 -0.37
N VAL A 124 -9.28 -6.22 0.49
CA VAL A 124 -7.94 -5.81 0.96
C VAL A 124 -7.23 -6.96 1.66
N MET A 125 -7.94 -7.69 2.53
CA MET A 125 -7.37 -8.85 3.21
C MET A 125 -6.95 -9.93 2.21
N ALA A 126 -7.85 -10.31 1.30
CA ALA A 126 -7.61 -11.32 0.28
C ALA A 126 -6.44 -10.94 -0.64
N LEU A 127 -6.31 -9.67 -1.04
CA LEU A 127 -5.22 -9.17 -1.88
C LEU A 127 -3.88 -9.07 -1.15
N SER A 128 -3.90 -9.04 0.18
CA SER A 128 -2.67 -8.94 0.99
C SER A 128 -2.04 -10.30 1.31
N ILE A 129 -2.75 -11.41 1.08
CA ILE A 129 -2.27 -12.79 1.31
C ILE A 129 -1.26 -13.26 0.25
N PRO A 130 -1.46 -13.07 -1.08
CA PRO A 130 -0.62 -13.67 -2.11
C PRO A 130 0.83 -13.17 -2.04
N VAL A 131 1.74 -14.03 -1.59
CA VAL A 131 3.18 -13.75 -1.56
C VAL A 131 3.71 -13.87 -2.99
N GLY A 132 4.10 -12.74 -3.59
CA GLY A 132 4.70 -12.71 -4.92
C GLY A 132 6.01 -13.51 -4.95
N LYS A 133 6.43 -13.96 -6.14
CA LYS A 133 7.73 -14.64 -6.31
C LYS A 133 8.86 -13.70 -5.84
N ARG A 134 9.89 -14.24 -5.17
CA ARG A 134 11.13 -13.51 -4.89
C ARG A 134 11.95 -13.48 -6.17
N GLN A 135 12.46 -12.31 -6.56
CA GLN A 135 13.25 -12.17 -7.78
C GLN A 135 14.71 -11.80 -7.49
N GLU A 136 14.99 -11.16 -6.35
CA GLU A 136 16.34 -10.68 -6.03
C GLU A 136 17.02 -11.51 -4.93
N LYS A 137 18.29 -11.88 -5.15
CA LYS A 137 19.14 -12.54 -4.15
C LYS A 137 19.98 -11.50 -3.43
N PHE A 138 19.49 -11.02 -2.29
CA PHE A 138 20.20 -10.06 -1.43
C PHE A 138 21.26 -10.77 -0.55
N GLY A 139 22.33 -11.29 -1.17
CA GLY A 139 23.55 -11.86 -0.56
C GLY A 139 23.56 -12.00 0.98
N TYR A 140 24.25 -11.11 1.70
CA TYR A 140 24.45 -11.22 3.16
C TYR A 140 23.17 -10.95 3.99
N TRP A 141 22.18 -10.28 3.41
CA TRP A 141 20.92 -9.93 4.08
C TRP A 141 19.84 -11.02 3.96
N GLU A 142 20.08 -12.07 3.17
CA GLU A 142 19.16 -13.20 2.97
C GLU A 142 18.73 -13.85 4.30
N ARG A 143 19.62 -13.87 5.30
CA ARG A 143 19.34 -14.37 6.66
C ARG A 143 18.19 -13.64 7.36
N TRP A 144 17.97 -12.37 7.05
CA TRP A 144 16.98 -11.51 7.72
C TRP A 144 15.68 -11.37 6.94
N ILE A 145 15.63 -11.85 5.69
CA ILE A 145 14.47 -11.76 4.81
C ILE A 145 13.78 -13.13 4.77
N LYS A 146 12.76 -13.35 5.61
CA LYS A 146 11.88 -14.53 5.59
C LYS A 146 10.59 -14.30 4.80
#